data_AF-A0A529CGM9-F1
#
_entry.id   AF-A0A529CGM9-F1
#
_cell.length_a   1.000
_cell.length_b   1.000
_cell.length_c   1.000
_cell.angle_alpha   90.00
_cell.angle_beta   90.00
_cell.angle_gamma   90.00
#
_symmetry.space_group_name_H-M   'P 1'
#
loop_
_entity.id
_entity.type
_entity.pdbx_description
1 polymer ?
#
loop_
_entity_poly.entity_id
_entity_poly.type
_entity_poly.pdbx_seq_one_letter_code
_entity_poly.pdbx_strand_id
1 'polypeptide(L)'
;MKSLSIRRTAISVLALLVASGPNVGAAESLAGSKGDSRFPVYFAPGTIGGCGKDYKDYVAAGGHSAYAMTPFNWATEFIICGAHLNAPSQKAAEALALKSCQSARSKYKVTTAGACAIAASK
;
A
#
# COMPACT_ATOMS: atom_id res chain seq x y z
N MET A 1 68.71 10.60 -49.24
CA MET A 1 67.99 10.11 -48.04
C MET A 1 67.16 11.25 -47.46
N LYS A 2 65.84 11.23 -47.63
CA LYS A 2 64.91 12.15 -46.94
C LYS A 2 63.74 11.32 -46.44
N SER A 3 63.64 11.26 -45.11
CA SER A 3 62.76 10.40 -44.33
C SER A 3 61.30 10.90 -44.40
N LEU A 4 60.35 9.99 -44.64
CA LEU A 4 58.91 10.23 -44.49
C LEU A 4 58.54 10.16 -43.00
N SER A 5 57.96 11.22 -42.46
CA SER A 5 57.32 11.18 -41.14
C SER A 5 55.79 11.15 -41.30
N ILE A 6 55.20 9.99 -41.05
CA ILE A 6 53.75 9.80 -40.96
C ILE A 6 53.35 10.05 -39.49
N ARG A 7 52.77 11.22 -39.20
CA ARG A 7 52.12 11.48 -37.90
C ARG A 7 50.71 10.89 -37.92
N ARG A 8 50.49 9.81 -37.17
CA ARG A 8 49.15 9.29 -36.84
C ARG A 8 48.57 10.14 -35.72
N THR A 9 47.56 10.95 -36.01
CA THR A 9 46.76 11.66 -35.01
C THR A 9 45.52 10.83 -34.73
N ALA A 10 45.44 10.28 -33.51
CA ALA A 10 44.30 9.52 -33.04
C ALA A 10 43.09 10.46 -32.85
N ILE A 11 41.99 10.17 -33.55
CA ILE A 11 40.72 10.88 -33.40
C ILE A 11 40.01 10.26 -32.19
N SER A 12 39.95 10.98 -31.07
CA SER A 12 39.10 10.60 -29.93
C SER A 12 37.65 10.93 -30.26
N VAL A 13 36.83 9.90 -30.51
CA VAL A 13 35.38 10.04 -30.63
C VAL A 13 34.80 10.01 -29.22
N LEU A 14 34.44 11.18 -28.70
CA LEU A 14 33.71 11.33 -27.45
C LEU A 14 32.25 10.93 -27.70
N ALA A 15 31.88 9.70 -27.36
CA ALA A 15 30.52 9.19 -27.50
C ALA A 15 29.61 9.83 -26.45
N LEU A 16 28.68 10.68 -26.90
CA LEU A 16 27.62 11.24 -26.07
C LEU A 16 26.52 10.17 -25.89
N LEU A 17 26.59 9.37 -24.83
CA LEU A 17 25.48 8.49 -24.45
C LEU A 17 24.35 9.33 -23.87
N VAL A 18 23.36 9.66 -24.69
CA VAL A 18 22.07 10.16 -24.22
C VAL A 18 21.33 8.98 -23.59
N ALA A 19 21.32 8.92 -22.26
CA ALA A 19 20.56 7.93 -21.51
C ALA A 19 19.06 8.23 -21.64
N SER A 20 18.40 7.62 -22.63
CA SER A 20 16.95 7.47 -22.67
C SER A 20 16.55 6.39 -21.67
N GLY A 21 16.56 6.73 -20.38
CA GLY A 21 15.95 5.91 -19.33
C GLY A 21 14.42 5.94 -19.47
N PRO A 22 13.71 4.84 -19.18
CA PRO A 22 12.25 4.86 -19.12
C PRO A 22 11.84 5.92 -18.10
N ASN A 23 10.89 6.77 -18.50
CA ASN A 23 10.24 7.72 -17.61
C ASN A 23 9.42 6.91 -16.60
N VAL A 24 10.10 6.36 -15.58
CA VAL A 24 9.46 5.83 -14.38
C VAL A 24 8.94 7.08 -13.68
N GLY A 25 7.74 7.53 -14.09
CA GLY A 25 6.99 8.50 -13.32
C GLY A 25 6.94 7.95 -11.90
N ALA A 26 7.50 8.69 -10.94
CA ALA A 26 7.39 8.32 -9.54
C ALA A 26 5.90 8.05 -9.27
N ALA A 27 5.58 6.82 -8.87
CA ALA A 27 4.20 6.48 -8.55
C ALA A 27 3.70 7.51 -7.52
N GLU A 28 2.61 8.20 -7.86
CA GLU A 28 2.06 9.22 -6.98
C GLU A 28 1.72 8.58 -5.63
N SER A 29 2.11 9.25 -4.55
CA SER A 29 1.82 8.76 -3.20
C SER A 29 0.32 8.75 -2.95
N LEU A 30 -0.19 7.61 -2.48
CA LEU A 30 -1.58 7.44 -2.05
C LEU A 30 -1.82 7.86 -0.59
N ALA A 31 -0.83 8.47 0.07
CA ALA A 31 -0.93 8.91 1.45
C ALA A 31 -2.04 9.96 1.61
N GLY A 32 -2.83 9.84 2.66
CA GLY A 32 -4.01 10.68 2.92
C GLY A 32 -5.27 10.25 2.17
N SER A 33 -5.16 9.49 1.09
CA SER A 33 -6.32 8.93 0.39
C SER A 33 -6.93 7.75 1.15
N LYS A 34 -8.26 7.67 1.15
CA LYS A 34 -9.03 6.48 1.58
C LYS A 34 -9.34 5.52 0.42
N GLY A 35 -8.93 5.86 -0.81
CA GLY A 35 -9.23 5.07 -2.00
C GLY A 35 -10.71 4.72 -2.17
N ASP A 36 -10.97 3.50 -2.66
CA ASP A 36 -12.31 2.92 -2.76
C ASP A 36 -12.84 2.58 -1.37
N SER A 37 -13.83 3.34 -0.91
CA SER A 37 -14.48 3.15 0.38
C SER A 37 -15.82 2.45 0.18
N ARG A 38 -15.91 1.19 0.61
CA ARG A 38 -17.10 0.33 0.47
C ARG A 38 -18.13 0.58 1.56
N PHE A 39 -17.69 0.96 2.76
CA PHE A 39 -18.55 1.38 3.86
C PHE A 39 -17.78 2.28 4.85
N PRO A 40 -18.48 3.14 5.60
CA PRO A 40 -17.82 4.05 6.53
C PRO A 40 -17.11 3.29 7.66
N VAL A 41 -15.85 3.66 7.92
CA VAL A 41 -15.12 3.21 9.11
C VAL A 41 -15.49 4.12 10.27
N TYR A 42 -16.22 3.57 11.23
CA TYR A 42 -16.65 4.27 12.43
C TYR A 42 -16.10 3.57 13.67
N PHE A 43 -15.61 4.37 14.62
CA PHE A 43 -15.24 3.94 15.96
C PHE A 43 -16.01 4.80 16.95
N ALA A 44 -16.78 4.18 17.84
CA ALA A 44 -17.51 4.91 18.87
C ALA A 44 -16.52 5.70 19.75
N PRO A 45 -16.87 6.90 20.24
CA PRO A 45 -16.04 7.64 21.19
C PRO A 45 -15.64 6.77 22.38
N GLY A 46 -14.36 6.83 22.76
CA GLY A 46 -13.82 6.00 23.85
C GLY A 46 -13.49 4.55 23.44
N THR A 47 -13.68 4.15 22.17
CA THR A 47 -13.19 2.85 21.67
C THR A 47 -11.69 2.72 21.92
N ILE A 48 -11.28 1.65 22.59
CA ILE A 48 -9.88 1.30 22.83
C ILE A 48 -9.41 0.18 21.89
N GLY A 49 -8.09 -0.01 21.79
CA GLY A 49 -7.49 -1.09 20.99
C GLY A 49 -6.82 -0.62 19.70
N GLY A 50 -6.43 -1.58 18.86
CA GLY A 50 -5.57 -1.34 17.69
C GLY A 50 -6.29 -0.83 16.45
N CYS A 51 -7.58 -1.12 16.28
CA CYS A 51 -8.27 -0.91 15.01
C CYS A 51 -8.29 0.55 14.53
N GLY A 52 -8.44 1.51 15.45
CA GLY A 52 -8.37 2.94 15.12
C GLY A 52 -6.97 3.40 14.71
N LYS A 53 -5.92 2.80 15.30
CA LYS A 53 -4.53 3.07 14.90
C LYS A 53 -4.26 2.46 13.52
N ASP A 54 -4.65 1.21 13.30
CA ASP A 54 -4.45 0.52 12.03
C ASP A 54 -5.15 1.24 10.86
N TYR A 55 -6.32 1.82 11.12
CA TYR A 55 -7.02 2.63 10.11
C TYR A 55 -6.26 3.93 9.79
N LYS A 56 -5.68 4.61 10.80
CA LYS A 56 -4.84 5.80 10.57
C LYS A 56 -3.58 5.44 9.78
N ASP A 57 -2.96 4.32 10.10
CA ASP A 57 -1.77 3.83 9.39
C ASP A 57 -2.11 3.48 7.93
N TYR A 58 -3.28 2.87 7.69
CA TYR A 58 -3.83 2.66 6.35
C TYR A 58 -3.99 3.98 5.57
N VAL A 59 -4.60 5.00 6.18
CA VAL A 59 -4.76 6.32 5.52
C VAL A 59 -3.40 6.96 5.26
N ALA A 60 -2.44 6.85 6.17
CA ALA A 60 -1.10 7.42 6.03
C ALA A 60 -0.22 6.70 4.99
N ALA A 61 -0.49 5.42 4.69
CA ALA A 61 0.32 4.64 3.76
C ALA A 61 0.30 5.21 2.33
N GLY A 62 1.49 5.30 1.72
CA GLY A 62 1.69 5.87 0.39
C GLY A 62 1.49 4.89 -0.77
N GLY A 63 1.44 3.59 -0.51
CA GLY A 63 1.25 2.55 -1.53
C GLY A 63 -0.07 1.80 -1.38
N HIS A 64 -0.23 0.77 -2.21
CA HIS A 64 -1.46 -0.02 -2.22
C HIS A 64 -1.71 -0.66 -0.86
N SER A 65 -2.86 -0.38 -0.27
CA SER A 65 -3.17 -0.73 1.11
C SER A 65 -4.65 -1.06 1.22
N ALA A 66 -5.02 -1.86 2.21
CA ALA A 66 -6.42 -2.17 2.47
C ALA A 66 -6.69 -2.29 3.96
N TYR A 67 -7.93 -1.95 4.32
CA TYR A 67 -8.45 -2.06 5.66
C TYR A 67 -9.74 -2.90 5.63
N ALA A 68 -9.73 -3.99 6.38
CA ALA A 68 -10.86 -4.86 6.58
C ALA A 68 -11.35 -4.73 8.01
N MET A 69 -12.67 -4.80 8.21
CA MET A 69 -13.26 -4.86 9.54
C MET A 69 -14.58 -5.60 9.52
N THR A 70 -15.01 -6.05 10.69
CA THR A 70 -16.41 -6.41 10.92
C THR A 70 -17.26 -5.14 10.98
N PRO A 71 -18.54 -5.19 10.56
CA PRO A 71 -19.42 -4.03 10.63
C PRO A 71 -19.53 -3.51 12.06
N PHE A 72 -19.59 -2.18 12.21
CA PHE A 72 -19.97 -1.58 13.48
C PHE A 72 -21.45 -1.88 13.75
N ASN A 73 -21.74 -2.35 14.96
CA ASN A 73 -23.09 -2.59 15.43
C ASN A 73 -23.21 -2.05 16.86
N TRP A 74 -24.23 -1.23 17.13
CA TRP A 74 -24.49 -0.69 18.47
C TRP A 74 -24.79 -1.77 19.53
N ALA A 75 -25.18 -2.97 19.09
CA ALA A 75 -25.38 -4.14 19.95
C ALA A 75 -24.11 -4.96 20.19
N THR A 76 -22.98 -4.61 19.55
CA THR A 76 -21.70 -5.32 19.70
C THR A 76 -20.64 -4.38 20.27
N GLU A 77 -20.07 -4.74 21.41
CA GLU A 77 -19.10 -3.92 22.14
C GLU A 77 -17.70 -3.86 21.51
N PHE A 78 -17.50 -4.54 20.38
CA PHE A 78 -16.19 -4.69 19.74
C PHE A 78 -16.29 -4.78 18.22
N ILE A 79 -15.18 -4.45 17.58
CA ILE A 79 -14.94 -4.67 16.16
C ILE A 79 -13.65 -5.47 16.01
N ILE A 80 -13.63 -6.39 15.05
CA ILE A 80 -12.41 -7.02 14.58
C ILE A 80 -11.97 -6.34 13.29
N CYS A 81 -10.68 -6.07 13.17
CA CYS A 81 -10.10 -5.46 11.98
C CYS A 81 -8.86 -6.21 11.51
N GLY A 82 -8.42 -5.87 10.30
CA GLY A 82 -7.13 -6.25 9.74
C GLY A 82 -6.71 -5.24 8.69
N ALA A 83 -5.44 -4.85 8.69
CA ALA A 83 -4.89 -3.93 7.70
C ALA A 83 -3.68 -4.57 7.00
N HIS A 84 -3.43 -4.16 5.76
CA HIS A 84 -2.19 -4.47 5.07
C HIS A 84 -1.75 -3.25 4.25
N LEU A 85 -0.47 -2.89 4.37
CA LEU A 85 0.06 -1.62 3.90
C LEU A 85 1.12 -1.84 2.83
N ASN A 86 1.14 -0.97 1.81
CA ASN A 86 2.18 -0.91 0.77
C ASN A 86 2.44 -2.27 0.07
N ALA A 87 1.37 -2.98 -0.27
CA ALA A 87 1.42 -4.20 -1.04
C ALA A 87 1.81 -3.93 -2.51
N PRO A 88 2.19 -4.97 -3.27
CA PRO A 88 2.44 -4.84 -4.71
C PRO A 88 1.21 -4.46 -5.55
N SER A 89 0.00 -4.62 -5.02
CA SER A 89 -1.26 -4.21 -5.66
C SER A 89 -2.39 -4.06 -4.65
N GLN A 90 -3.42 -3.27 -4.99
CA GLN A 90 -4.63 -3.11 -4.17
C GLN A 90 -5.29 -4.45 -3.87
N LYS A 91 -5.40 -5.34 -4.88
CA LYS A 91 -5.96 -6.69 -4.72
C LYS A 91 -5.17 -7.55 -3.74
N ALA A 92 -3.84 -7.47 -3.74
CA ALA A 92 -3.00 -8.18 -2.79
C ALA A 92 -3.19 -7.64 -1.36
N ALA A 93 -3.30 -6.31 -1.22
CA ALA A 93 -3.60 -5.69 0.06
C ALA A 93 -4.95 -6.15 0.61
N GLU A 94 -5.99 -6.17 -0.22
CA GLU A 94 -7.33 -6.65 0.17
C GLU A 94 -7.32 -8.10 0.66
N ALA A 95 -6.69 -9.00 -0.10
CA ALA A 95 -6.62 -10.41 0.28
C ALA A 95 -5.94 -10.61 1.65
N LEU A 96 -4.86 -9.88 1.90
CA LEU A 96 -4.10 -9.97 3.15
C LEU A 96 -4.83 -9.30 4.33
N ALA A 97 -5.43 -8.13 4.12
CA ALA A 97 -6.25 -7.45 5.13
C ALA A 97 -7.47 -8.29 5.54
N LEU A 98 -8.18 -8.87 4.56
CA LEU A 98 -9.32 -9.73 4.82
C LEU A 98 -8.92 -11.01 5.58
N LYS A 99 -7.83 -11.66 5.15
CA LYS A 99 -7.28 -12.84 5.85
C LYS A 99 -6.89 -12.51 7.29
N SER A 100 -6.26 -11.35 7.52
CA SER A 100 -5.89 -10.89 8.86
C SER A 100 -7.12 -10.70 9.75
N CYS A 101 -8.14 -9.98 9.26
CA CYS A 101 -9.41 -9.81 9.99
C CYS A 101 -10.07 -11.15 10.32
N GLN A 102 -10.16 -12.06 9.34
CA GLN A 102 -10.75 -13.39 9.53
C GLN A 102 -9.96 -14.22 10.54
N SER A 103 -8.62 -14.16 10.51
CA SER A 103 -7.76 -14.85 11.46
C SER A 103 -7.96 -14.33 12.88
N ALA A 104 -8.03 -13.01 13.06
CA ALA A 104 -8.36 -12.41 14.35
C ALA A 104 -9.75 -12.84 14.83
N ARG A 105 -10.75 -12.85 13.95
CA ARG A 105 -12.12 -13.28 14.28
C ARG A 105 -12.15 -14.72 14.79
N SER A 106 -11.42 -15.62 14.11
CA SER A 106 -11.26 -17.02 14.52
C SER A 106 -10.48 -17.17 15.82
N LYS A 107 -9.39 -16.42 16.01
CA LYS A 107 -8.55 -16.44 17.21
C LYS A 107 -9.34 -16.06 18.46
N TYR A 108 -10.13 -14.99 18.37
CA TYR A 108 -10.95 -14.51 19.48
C TYR A 108 -12.30 -15.23 19.60
N LYS A 109 -12.60 -16.17 18.70
CA LYS A 109 -13.83 -16.98 18.68
C LYS A 109 -15.11 -16.14 18.73
N VAL A 110 -15.08 -14.96 18.11
CA VAL A 110 -16.22 -14.04 18.12
C VAL A 110 -17.19 -14.37 17.00
N THR A 111 -18.47 -14.53 17.34
CA THR A 111 -19.54 -14.89 16.40
C THR A 111 -20.52 -13.75 16.16
N THR A 112 -20.61 -12.78 17.08
CA THR A 112 -21.61 -11.71 17.08
C THR A 112 -21.20 -10.44 16.33
N ALA A 113 -19.93 -10.27 16.00
CA ALA A 113 -19.45 -9.09 15.24
C ALA A 113 -19.82 -9.12 13.75
N GLY A 114 -20.40 -10.21 13.24
CA GLY A 114 -20.67 -10.38 11.81
C GLY A 114 -19.42 -10.78 11.01
N ALA A 115 -19.52 -10.71 9.68
CA ALA A 115 -18.44 -11.11 8.78
C ALA A 115 -17.41 -9.98 8.59
N CYS A 116 -16.14 -10.35 8.42
CA CYS A 116 -15.11 -9.41 7.97
C CYS A 116 -15.37 -9.04 6.51
N ALA A 117 -15.30 -7.75 6.20
CA ALA A 117 -15.35 -7.22 4.84
C ALA A 117 -14.30 -6.12 4.66
N ILE A 118 -13.90 -5.85 3.42
CA ILE A 118 -13.05 -4.71 3.10
C ILE A 118 -13.87 -3.44 3.28
N ALA A 119 -13.43 -2.55 4.16
CA ALA A 119 -14.04 -1.23 4.35
C ALA A 119 -13.50 -0.23 3.34
N ALA A 120 -12.18 -0.24 3.14
CA ALA A 120 -11.52 0.66 2.21
C ALA A 120 -10.23 0.04 1.63
N SER A 121 -9.89 0.39 0.40
CA SER A 121 -8.63 -0.01 -0.23
C SER A 121 -8.14 1.02 -1.26
N LYS A 122 -6.82 1.11 -1.42
CA LYS A 122 -6.13 1.98 -2.37
C LYS A 122 -4.92 1.25 -2.95
#